data_AF-A0AAJ5YUB2-F1
#
_entry.id   AF-A0AAJ5YUB2-F1
#
_cell.length_a   1.000
_cell.length_b   1.000
_cell.length_c   1.000
_cell.angle_alpha   90.00
_cell.angle_beta   90.00
_cell.angle_gamma   90.00
#
_symmetry.space_group_name_H-M   'P 1'
#
loop_
_entity.id
_entity.type
_entity.pdbx_description
1 polymer ?
#
loop_
_entity_poly.entity_id
_entity_poly.type
_entity_poly.pdbx_seq_one_letter_code
_entity_poly.pdbx_strand_id
1 'polypeptide(L)'
;MAFVRDATDQVNRVLVMAGAGISTSAGIPDFRSPVTGLYASLAKYNLPYPEALFDINYFCEDPQAFYTFYKELYPDGTRYKPTLVHCFYKLLEEKGKLLRVFTQNSM
;
A
#
# COMPACT_ATOMS: atom_id res chain seq x y z
N MET A 1 0.62 -14.26 20.48
CA MET A 1 1.65 -14.35 19.42
C MET A 1 2.11 -15.78 19.10
N ALA A 2 1.84 -16.81 19.94
CA ALA A 2 2.33 -18.19 19.68
C ALA A 2 1.47 -19.03 18.72
N PHE A 3 0.16 -18.77 18.61
CA PHE A 3 -0.78 -19.64 17.87
C PHE A 3 -0.56 -19.70 16.35
N VAL A 4 0.08 -18.68 15.76
CA VAL A 4 0.33 -18.63 14.30
C VAL A 4 1.59 -19.41 13.91
N ARG A 5 2.56 -19.56 14.81
CA ARG A 5 3.85 -20.18 14.50
C ARG A 5 3.72 -21.70 14.33
N ASP A 6 3.00 -22.37 15.22
CA ASP A 6 2.81 -23.83 15.15
C ASP A 6 2.00 -24.29 13.93
N ALA A 7 1.07 -23.46 13.46
CA ALA A 7 0.35 -23.74 12.21
C ALA A 7 1.27 -23.64 10.98
N THR A 8 2.27 -22.75 10.99
CA THR A 8 3.09 -22.50 9.81
C THR A 8 4.01 -23.65 9.43
N ASP A 9 4.44 -24.50 10.36
CA ASP A 9 5.31 -25.63 10.03
C ASP A 9 4.58 -26.69 9.19
N GLN A 10 3.31 -26.94 9.47
CA GLN A 10 2.47 -27.88 8.71
C GLN A 10 1.75 -27.24 7.51
N VAL A 11 1.57 -25.91 7.51
CA VAL A 11 0.89 -25.20 6.42
C VAL A 11 1.85 -24.92 5.27
N ASN A 12 1.48 -25.36 4.07
CA ASN A 12 2.23 -25.14 2.83
C ASN A 12 1.51 -24.24 1.82
N ARG A 13 0.36 -23.66 2.21
CA ARG A 13 -0.47 -22.80 1.34
C ARG A 13 -0.92 -21.56 2.11
N VAL A 14 -0.04 -20.58 2.19
CA VAL A 14 -0.29 -19.30 2.84
C VAL A 14 -0.78 -18.28 1.81
N LEU A 15 -1.97 -17.73 2.03
CA LEU A 15 -2.49 -16.59 1.28
C LEU A 15 -2.30 -15.33 2.13
N VAL A 16 -1.71 -14.30 1.52
CA VAL A 16 -1.48 -13.00 2.16
C VAL A 16 -2.43 -11.98 1.56
N MET A 17 -3.13 -11.22 2.39
CA MET A 17 -3.89 -10.04 2.00
C MET A 17 -3.23 -8.80 2.61
N ALA A 18 -2.84 -7.85 1.77
CA ALA A 18 -2.09 -6.67 2.16
C ALA A 18 -2.78 -5.37 1.70
N GLY A 19 -2.57 -4.31 2.48
CA GLY A 19 -2.94 -2.94 2.14
C GLY A 19 -1.88 -1.97 2.63
N ALA A 20 -2.16 -0.66 2.50
CA ALA A 20 -1.13 0.39 2.62
C ALA A 20 -0.36 0.39 3.94
N GLY A 21 -0.94 -0.12 5.03
CA GLY A 21 -0.31 -0.24 6.34
C GLY A 21 1.07 -0.93 6.32
N ILE A 22 1.29 -1.92 5.43
CA ILE A 22 2.57 -2.65 5.36
C ILE A 22 3.73 -1.81 4.83
N SER A 23 3.43 -0.65 4.23
CA SER A 23 4.38 0.27 3.60
C SER A 23 4.60 1.55 4.41
N THR A 24 3.85 1.76 5.50
CA THR A 24 3.99 2.95 6.35
C THR A 24 5.37 3.11 6.95
N SER A 25 6.01 1.99 7.32
CA SER A 25 7.40 2.00 7.81
C SER A 25 8.46 2.26 6.73
N ALA A 26 8.10 2.18 5.45
CA ALA A 26 8.94 2.67 4.35
C ALA A 26 8.81 4.18 4.13
N GLY A 27 7.89 4.86 4.84
CA GLY A 27 7.60 6.28 4.65
C GLY A 27 6.53 6.57 3.59
N ILE A 28 5.79 5.55 3.15
CA ILE A 28 4.63 5.71 2.27
C ILE A 28 3.39 5.85 3.17
N PRO A 29 2.66 6.99 3.14
CA PRO A 29 1.48 7.16 3.96
C PRO A 29 0.40 6.14 3.58
N ASP A 30 -0.38 5.68 4.56
CA ASP A 30 -1.63 4.99 4.25
C ASP A 30 -2.70 5.99 3.79
N PHE A 31 -3.91 5.52 3.48
CA PHE A 31 -4.98 6.42 3.03
C PHE A 31 -5.71 7.13 4.18
N ARG A 32 -5.91 6.46 5.32
CA ARG A 32 -6.97 6.78 6.30
C ARG A 32 -6.46 7.17 7.69
N SER A 33 -5.15 7.11 7.93
CA SER A 33 -4.57 7.53 9.21
C SER A 33 -4.91 9.01 9.48
N PRO A 34 -5.44 9.37 10.67
CA PRO A 34 -5.99 10.72 10.89
C PRO A 34 -5.00 11.87 10.70
N VAL A 35 -3.71 11.65 11.01
CA VAL A 35 -2.67 12.69 10.97
C VAL A 35 -1.74 12.53 9.77
N THR A 36 -1.40 11.28 9.45
CA THR A 36 -0.38 10.94 8.45
C THR A 36 -0.97 10.31 7.18
N GLY A 37 -2.27 10.05 7.17
CA GLY A 37 -2.95 9.42 6.05
C GLY A 37 -3.14 10.39 4.90
N LEU A 38 -3.14 9.86 3.68
CA LEU A 38 -3.19 10.64 2.46
C LEU A 38 -4.38 11.60 2.46
N TYR A 39 -5.58 11.11 2.79
CA TYR A 39 -6.81 11.92 2.76
C TYR A 39 -6.76 13.15 3.68
N ALA A 40 -6.01 13.09 4.79
CA ALA A 40 -5.82 14.24 5.68
C ALA A 40 -5.00 15.36 5.01
N SER A 41 -4.15 15.02 4.03
CA SER A 41 -3.28 15.96 3.31
C SER A 41 -3.85 16.46 1.97
N LEU A 42 -5.02 15.96 1.54
CA LEU A 42 -5.59 16.27 0.22
C LEU A 42 -6.35 17.59 0.14
N ALA A 43 -6.53 18.30 1.26
CA ALA A 43 -7.24 19.58 1.30
C ALA A 43 -6.65 20.62 0.32
N LYS A 44 -5.37 20.51 -0.03
CA LYS A 44 -4.69 21.38 -0.99
C LYS A 44 -5.13 21.22 -2.46
N TYR A 45 -5.80 20.12 -2.82
CA TYR A 45 -6.21 19.83 -4.19
C TYR A 45 -7.63 20.32 -4.53
N ASN A 46 -8.32 20.98 -3.60
CA ASN A 46 -9.68 21.50 -3.79
C ASN A 46 -10.67 20.47 -4.37
N LEU A 47 -10.58 19.23 -3.89
CA LEU A 47 -11.40 18.12 -4.37
C LEU A 47 -12.82 18.20 -3.79
N PRO A 48 -13.85 17.75 -4.52
CA PRO A 48 -15.22 17.70 -4.01
C PRO A 48 -15.38 16.70 -2.85
N TYR A 49 -14.57 15.64 -2.85
CA TYR A 49 -14.43 14.65 -1.79
C TYR A 49 -13.06 13.96 -1.90
N PRO A 50 -12.47 13.42 -0.81
CA PRO A 50 -11.10 12.89 -0.82
C PRO A 50 -10.86 11.77 -1.84
N GLU A 51 -11.84 10.90 -2.05
CA GLU A 51 -11.77 9.78 -2.99
C GLU A 51 -11.80 10.22 -4.45
N ALA A 52 -12.24 11.45 -4.76
CA ALA A 52 -12.33 11.98 -6.13
C ALA A 52 -10.97 11.92 -6.85
N LEU A 53 -9.87 12.03 -6.11
CA LEU A 53 -8.52 11.88 -6.63
C LEU A 53 -8.29 10.55 -7.37
N PHE A 54 -9.02 9.50 -6.99
CA PHE A 54 -8.91 8.15 -7.54
C PHE A 54 -10.19 7.71 -8.27
N ASP A 55 -11.17 8.61 -8.45
CA ASP A 55 -12.36 8.33 -9.25
C ASP A 55 -12.04 8.48 -10.74
N ILE A 56 -12.39 7.46 -11.53
CA ILE A 56 -12.08 7.44 -12.96
C ILE A 56 -12.82 8.53 -13.74
N ASN A 57 -14.06 8.85 -13.37
CA ASN A 57 -14.84 9.88 -14.06
C ASN A 57 -14.25 11.26 -13.75
N TYR A 58 -13.91 11.51 -12.48
CA TYR A 58 -13.24 12.75 -12.08
C TYR A 58 -11.89 12.91 -12.79
N PHE A 59 -11.09 11.84 -12.86
CA PHE A 59 -9.82 11.85 -13.59
C PHE A 59 -9.99 12.15 -15.09
N CYS A 60 -11.03 11.60 -15.72
CA CYS A 60 -11.32 11.88 -17.12
C CYS A 60 -11.76 13.33 -17.38
N GLU A 61 -12.38 13.99 -16.40
CA GLU A 61 -12.78 15.40 -16.47
C GLU A 61 -11.61 16.35 -16.20
N ASP A 62 -10.87 16.13 -15.10
CA ASP A 62 -9.68 16.90 -14.72
C ASP A 62 -8.59 16.02 -14.07
N PRO A 63 -7.55 15.61 -14.83
CA PRO A 63 -6.50 14.76 -14.30
C PRO A 63 -5.40 15.53 -13.54
N GLN A 64 -5.44 16.87 -13.48
CA GLN A 64 -4.33 17.68 -12.94
C GLN A 64 -4.04 17.37 -11.47
N ALA A 65 -5.08 17.18 -10.66
CA ALA A 65 -4.93 16.83 -9.26
C ALA A 65 -4.19 15.49 -9.08
N PHE A 66 -4.58 14.46 -9.85
CA PHE A 66 -3.93 13.16 -9.82
C PHE A 66 -2.46 13.23 -10.26
N TYR A 67 -2.15 13.91 -11.36
CA TYR A 67 -0.76 14.03 -11.83
C TYR A 67 0.13 14.80 -10.85
N THR A 68 -0.39 15.86 -10.24
CA THR A 68 0.33 16.63 -9.23
C THR A 68 0.62 15.76 -8.01
N PHE A 69 -0.40 15.06 -7.52
CA PHE A 69 -0.26 14.10 -6.43
C PHE A 69 0.76 13.01 -6.73
N TYR A 70 0.67 12.37 -7.90
CA TYR A 70 1.55 11.27 -8.28
C TYR A 70 3.02 11.70 -8.33
N LYS A 71 3.31 12.89 -8.88
CA LYS A 71 4.68 13.45 -8.92
C LYS A 71 5.24 13.73 -7.53
N GLU A 72 4.43 14.19 -6.59
CA GLU A 72 4.88 14.43 -5.22
C GLU A 72 5.12 13.13 -4.44
N LEU A 73 4.26 12.13 -4.66
CA LEU A 73 4.38 10.85 -3.97
C LEU A 73 5.58 10.04 -4.49
N TYR A 74 5.87 10.11 -5.79
CA TYR A 74 6.94 9.34 -6.45
C TYR A 74 7.84 10.23 -7.33
N PRO A 75 8.65 11.12 -6.74
CA PRO A 75 9.41 12.12 -7.51
C PRO A 75 10.53 11.52 -8.37
N ASP A 76 11.13 10.39 -7.97
CA ASP A 76 12.32 9.80 -8.61
C ASP A 76 12.22 8.28 -8.84
N GLY A 77 11.09 7.65 -8.52
CA GLY A 77 10.88 6.21 -8.68
C GLY A 77 11.75 5.28 -7.81
N THR A 78 12.62 5.81 -6.95
CA THR A 78 13.66 5.03 -6.24
C THR A 78 13.71 5.28 -4.74
N ARG A 79 12.88 6.19 -4.23
CA ARG A 79 12.88 6.61 -2.83
C ARG A 79 12.57 5.51 -1.80
N TYR A 80 11.69 4.56 -2.14
CA TYR A 80 11.15 3.61 -1.15
C TYR A 80 11.75 2.22 -1.28
N LYS A 81 11.98 1.57 -0.13
CA LYS A 81 12.52 0.21 -0.03
C LYS A 81 11.49 -0.74 0.58
N PRO A 82 11.52 -2.03 0.22
CA PRO A 82 10.66 -3.04 0.84
C PRO A 82 10.81 -3.06 2.37
N THR A 83 9.69 -3.17 3.09
CA THR A 83 9.68 -3.29 4.55
C THR A 83 9.94 -4.72 5.01
N LEU A 84 10.11 -4.94 6.32
CA LEU A 84 10.24 -6.29 6.89
C LEU A 84 9.08 -7.22 6.53
N VAL A 85 7.87 -6.67 6.33
CA VAL A 85 6.69 -7.45 5.90
C VAL A 85 6.87 -7.96 4.47
N HIS A 86 7.44 -7.15 3.58
CA HIS A 86 7.77 -7.57 2.21
C HIS A 86 8.87 -8.65 2.22
N CYS A 87 9.90 -8.48 3.06
CA CYS A 87 10.94 -9.51 3.27
C CYS A 87 10.35 -10.82 3.82
N PHE A 88 9.33 -10.74 4.69
CA PHE A 88 8.65 -11.91 5.19
C PHE A 88 7.88 -12.66 4.09
N TYR A 89 7.26 -11.96 3.14
CA TYR A 89 6.65 -12.61 1.98
C TYR A 89 7.70 -13.36 1.16
N LYS A 90 8.87 -12.75 0.95
CA LYS A 90 10.00 -13.41 0.29
C LYS A 90 10.44 -14.67 1.03
N LEU A 91 10.52 -14.62 2.36
CA LEU A 91 10.84 -15.79 3.17
C LEU A 91 9.80 -16.91 3.05
N LEU A 92 8.50 -16.58 3.00
CA LEU A 92 7.43 -17.56 2.78
C LEU A 92 7.53 -18.22 1.41
N GLU A 93 7.89 -17.45 0.37
CA GLU A 93 8.15 -17.96 -0.98
C GLU A 93 9.35 -18.90 -0.99
N GLU A 94 10.49 -18.47 -0.42
CA GLU A 94 11.73 -19.26 -0.35
C GLU A 94 11.55 -20.57 0.41
N LYS A 95 10.62 -20.60 1.38
CA LYS A 95 10.25 -21.82 2.13
C LYS A 95 9.20 -22.68 1.41
N GLY A 96 8.75 -22.29 0.21
CA GLY A 96 7.74 -23.03 -0.56
C GLY A 96 6.34 -23.03 0.08
N LYS A 97 6.04 -22.04 0.94
CA LYS A 97 4.79 -21.95 1.70
C LYS A 97 3.82 -20.91 1.15
N LEU A 98 4.31 -19.93 0.37
CA LEU A 98 3.49 -18.86 -0.18
C LEU A 98 2.65 -19.35 -1.37
N LEU A 99 1.33 -19.29 -1.24
CA LEU A 99 0.39 -19.58 -2.32
C LEU A 99 0.16 -18.34 -3.20
N ARG A 100 -0.17 -17.20 -2.57
CA ARG A 100 -0.46 -15.94 -3.27
C ARG A 100 -0.39 -14.74 -2.33
N VAL A 101 -0.01 -13.60 -2.88
CA VAL A 101 -0.20 -12.27 -2.26
C VAL A 101 -1.27 -11.52 -3.04
N PHE A 102 -2.32 -11.11 -2.36
CA PHE A 102 -3.30 -10.13 -2.85
C PHE A 102 -3.01 -8.80 -2.17
N THR A 103 -2.67 -7.78 -2.95
CA THR A 103 -2.32 -6.45 -2.43
C THR A 103 -3.24 -5.39 -3.00
N GLN A 104 -3.61 -4.43 -2.15
CA GLN A 104 -4.26 -3.18 -2.55
C GLN A 104 -3.24 -2.06 -2.82
N ASN A 105 -1.95 -2.29 -2.55
CA ASN A 105 -0.91 -1.31 -2.84
C ASN A 105 -0.67 -1.27 -4.34
N SER A 106 -0.79 -0.08 -4.91
CA SER A 106 -0.61 0.19 -6.34
C SER A 106 0.81 0.65 -6.70
N MET A 107 1.70 0.76 -5.70
CA MET A 107 3.12 1.14 -5.82
C MET A 107 3.99 0.31 -4.89
#